data_AF-A0A974DWG2-F1
#
_entry.id   AF-A0A974DWG2-F1
#
_cell.length_a   1.000
_cell.length_b   1.000
_cell.length_c   1.000
_cell.angle_alpha   90.00
_cell.angle_beta   90.00
_cell.angle_gamma   90.00
#
_symmetry.space_group_name_H-M   'P 1'
#
loop_
_entity.id
_entity.type
_entity.pdbx_description
1 polymer ?
#
loop_
_entity_poly.entity_id
_entity_poly.type
_entity_poly.pdbx_seq_one_letter_code
_entity_poly.pdbx_strand_id
1 'polypeptide(L)'
;MKQFMNCKTTGVIYVMECVCGKRYVGKTKREFRRHILEHVGDVRNKRNTSVANHVNTHHNGDNGVMKFTAVEHIKSTTRIGDLDNKLLQREAEWIYWLNTKVPSGLNEGFTFSPFL
;
A
#
# COMPACT_ATOMS: atom_id res chain seq x y z
N MET A 1 22.18 -4.46 0.25
CA MET A 1 21.81 -5.15 -1.00
C MET A 1 20.71 -4.34 -1.69
N LYS A 2 21.00 -3.67 -2.81
CA LYS A 2 19.99 -2.89 -3.55
C LYS A 2 19.09 -3.86 -4.31
N GLN A 3 17.86 -4.05 -3.85
CA GLN A 3 16.87 -4.82 -4.61
C GLN A 3 16.23 -3.89 -5.64
N PHE A 4 16.40 -4.19 -6.93
CA PHE A 4 15.73 -3.44 -7.99
C PHE A 4 14.26 -3.85 -8.03
N MET A 5 13.39 -2.95 -7.58
CA MET A 5 11.94 -3.12 -7.64
C MET A 5 11.39 -2.24 -8.76
N ASN A 6 10.61 -2.85 -9.64
CA ASN A 6 9.95 -2.15 -10.73
C ASN A 6 8.45 -2.48 -10.73
N CYS A 7 7.73 -1.97 -11.73
CA CYS A 7 6.29 -2.11 -11.82
C CYS A 7 5.82 -3.58 -11.98
N LYS A 8 6.70 -4.52 -12.33
CA LYS A 8 6.41 -5.96 -12.47
C LYS A 8 6.80 -6.77 -11.23
N THR A 9 7.46 -6.18 -10.23
CA THR A 9 7.85 -6.90 -9.02
C THR A 9 6.62 -7.33 -8.24
N THR A 10 6.62 -8.58 -7.76
CA THR A 10 5.60 -9.19 -6.91
C THR A 10 6.09 -9.28 -5.46
N GLY A 11 5.19 -9.50 -4.49
CA GLY A 11 5.61 -9.64 -3.08
C GLY A 11 6.18 -8.33 -2.51
N VAL A 12 5.51 -7.21 -2.75
CA VAL A 12 6.03 -5.86 -2.46
C VAL A 12 5.23 -5.23 -1.32
N ILE A 13 5.94 -4.55 -0.41
CA ILE A 13 5.38 -3.48 0.42
C ILE A 13 5.62 -2.16 -0.30
N TYR A 14 4.58 -1.34 -0.40
CA TYR A 14 4.64 -0.05 -1.06
C TYR A 14 4.00 1.04 -0.21
N VAL A 15 4.41 2.28 -0.50
CA VAL A 15 3.83 3.50 0.07
C VAL A 15 3.18 4.29 -1.06
N MET A 16 1.92 4.68 -0.86
CA MET A 16 1.28 5.75 -1.63
C MET A 16 1.36 7.03 -0.81
N GLU A 17 1.95 8.07 -1.39
CA GLU A 17 2.02 9.41 -0.82
C GLU A 17 1.13 10.34 -1.64
N CYS A 18 0.23 11.04 -0.94
CA CYS A 18 -0.57 12.10 -1.51
C CYS A 18 0.20 13.43 -1.46
N VAL A 19 -0.02 14.31 -2.43
CA VAL A 19 0.56 15.67 -2.45
C VAL A 19 0.24 16.51 -1.20
N CYS A 20 -0.81 16.19 -0.44
CA CYS A 20 -1.12 16.84 0.85
C CYS A 20 -0.30 16.29 2.03
N GLY A 21 0.63 15.36 1.79
CA GLY A 21 1.51 14.76 2.79
C GLY A 21 0.95 13.52 3.49
N LYS A 22 -0.32 13.16 3.26
CA LYS A 22 -0.89 11.92 3.80
C LYS A 22 -0.33 10.70 3.08
N ARG A 23 -0.08 9.64 3.84
CA ARG A 23 0.49 8.38 3.35
C ARG A 23 -0.40 7.19 3.62
N TYR A 24 -0.34 6.21 2.73
CA TYR A 24 -0.92 4.89 2.85
C TYR A 24 0.17 3.85 2.61
N VAL A 25 0.24 2.83 3.46
CA VAL A 25 1.08 1.64 3.23
C VAL A 25 0.17 0.50 2.78
N GLY A 26 0.59 -0.23 1.77
CA GLY A 26 -0.07 -1.46 1.36
C GLY A 26 0.91 -2.56 0.99
N LYS A 27 0.41 -3.80 0.94
CA LYS A 27 1.14 -4.95 0.39
C LYS A 27 0.52 -5.49 -0.89
N THR A 28 1.29 -6.20 -1.70
CA THR A 28 0.77 -6.98 -2.81
C THR A 28 1.58 -8.25 -3.06
N LYS A 29 0.88 -9.37 -3.28
CA LYS A 29 1.47 -10.61 -3.84
C LYS A 29 1.55 -10.58 -5.37
N ARG A 30 0.83 -9.65 -6.00
CA ARG A 30 0.72 -9.50 -7.45
C ARG A 30 1.73 -8.46 -7.93
N GLU A 31 1.83 -8.28 -9.25
CA GLU A 31 2.67 -7.23 -9.81
C GLU A 31 2.27 -5.87 -9.27
N PHE A 32 3.24 -5.07 -8.84
CA PHE A 32 3.01 -3.77 -8.24
C PHE A 32 2.14 -2.85 -9.11
N ARG A 33 2.38 -2.82 -10.43
CA ARG A 33 1.59 -2.03 -11.39
C ARG A 33 0.09 -2.32 -11.33
N ARG A 34 -0.27 -3.57 -11.06
CA ARG A 34 -1.67 -3.98 -11.06
C ARG A 34 -2.43 -3.33 -9.92
N HIS A 35 -1.78 -3.25 -8.77
CA HIS A 35 -2.38 -2.67 -7.59
C HIS A 35 -2.40 -1.13 -7.65
N ILE A 36 -1.42 -0.50 -8.31
CA ILE A 36 -1.49 0.94 -8.65
C ILE A 36 -2.73 1.22 -9.52
N LEU A 37 -2.98 0.42 -10.55
CA LEU A 37 -4.14 0.58 -11.42
C LEU A 37 -5.48 0.32 -10.70
N GLU A 38 -5.49 -0.58 -9.70
CA GLU A 38 -6.64 -0.81 -8.84
C GLU A 38 -6.97 0.47 -8.03
N HIS A 39 -5.99 1.10 -7.38
CA HIS A 39 -6.20 2.38 -6.70
C HIS A 39 -6.72 3.49 -7.62
N VAL A 40 -6.16 3.60 -8.83
CA VAL A 40 -6.63 4.56 -9.85
C VAL A 40 -8.08 4.27 -10.25
N GLY A 41 -8.42 2.99 -10.42
CA GLY A 41 -9.77 2.54 -10.69
C GLY A 41 -10.73 2.82 -9.55
N ASP A 42 -10.29 2.66 -8.30
CA ASP A 42 -11.10 2.91 -7.11
C ASP A 42 -11.46 4.39 -6.98
N VAL A 43 -10.50 5.30 -7.20
CA VAL A 43 -10.75 6.75 -7.28
C VAL A 43 -11.78 7.05 -8.36
N ARG A 44 -11.53 6.60 -9.61
CA ARG A 44 -12.41 6.88 -10.76
C ARG A 44 -13.85 6.40 -10.54
N ASN A 45 -14.01 5.24 -9.93
CA ASN A 45 -15.32 4.64 -9.69
C ASN A 45 -15.91 4.97 -8.30
N LYS A 46 -15.27 5.88 -7.54
CA LYS A 46 -15.69 6.28 -6.19
C LYS A 46 -15.94 5.08 -5.26
N ARG A 47 -15.05 4.09 -5.31
CA ARG A 47 -15.12 2.92 -4.43
C ARG A 47 -14.86 3.35 -2.99
N ASN A 48 -15.50 2.66 -2.04
CA ASN A 48 -15.34 2.92 -0.61
C ASN A 48 -14.03 2.30 -0.09
N THR A 49 -12.89 2.88 -0.49
CA THR A 49 -11.57 2.56 0.06
C THR A 49 -10.97 3.84 0.63
N SER A 50 -10.15 3.73 1.69
CA SER A 50 -9.57 4.92 2.33
C SER A 50 -8.87 5.87 1.34
N VAL A 51 -8.03 5.33 0.44
CA VAL A 51 -7.32 6.12 -0.56
C VAL A 51 -8.30 6.79 -1.51
N ALA A 52 -9.28 6.05 -2.05
CA ALA A 52 -10.25 6.60 -2.98
C ALA A 52 -11.16 7.64 -2.32
N ASN A 53 -11.60 7.40 -1.09
CA ASN A 53 -12.39 8.34 -0.31
C ASN A 53 -11.60 9.63 -0.09
N HIS A 54 -10.35 9.54 0.35
CA HIS A 54 -9.48 10.71 0.56
C HIS A 54 -9.30 11.52 -0.73
N VAL A 55 -8.91 10.89 -1.84
CA VAL A 55 -8.67 11.59 -3.11
C VAL A 55 -9.97 12.19 -3.67
N ASN A 56 -11.09 11.48 -3.61
CA ASN A 56 -12.37 12.00 -4.10
C ASN A 56 -12.87 13.19 -3.27
N THR A 57 -12.65 13.18 -1.95
CA THR A 57 -13.18 14.23 -1.05
C THR A 57 -12.25 15.43 -0.93
N HIS A 58 -10.93 15.24 -0.91
CA HIS A 58 -9.95 16.31 -0.66
C HIS A 58 -9.27 16.83 -1.94
N HIS A 59 -9.34 16.05 -3.02
CA HIS A 59 -8.64 16.33 -4.29
C HIS A 59 -9.54 16.17 -5.51
N ASN A 60 -10.86 16.22 -5.33
CA ASN A 60 -11.87 16.17 -6.41
C ASN A 60 -11.71 14.97 -7.37
N GLY A 61 -11.14 13.86 -6.89
CA GLY A 61 -10.93 12.65 -7.69
C GLY A 61 -9.72 12.72 -8.63
N ASP A 62 -8.83 13.70 -8.46
CA ASP A 62 -7.60 13.80 -9.26
C ASP A 62 -6.61 12.68 -8.90
N ASN A 63 -6.38 11.76 -9.84
CA ASN A 63 -5.41 10.68 -9.64
C ASN A 63 -3.95 11.16 -9.66
N GLY A 64 -3.67 12.34 -10.22
CA GLY A 64 -2.34 12.93 -10.30
C GLY A 64 -1.74 13.24 -8.92
N VAL A 65 -2.57 13.29 -7.88
CA VAL A 65 -2.12 13.54 -6.51
C VAL A 65 -1.46 12.33 -5.84
N MET A 66 -1.53 11.14 -6.44
CA MET A 66 -1.01 9.90 -5.85
C MET A 66 0.36 9.53 -6.42
N LYS A 67 1.36 9.38 -5.55
CA LYS A 67 2.69 8.86 -5.90
C LYS A 67 2.95 7.54 -5.21
N PHE A 68 3.31 6.51 -5.97
CA PHE A 68 3.55 5.16 -5.47
C PHE A 68 5.04 4.80 -5.47
N THR A 69 5.54 4.30 -4.34
CA THR A 69 6.94 3.86 -4.18
C THR A 69 6.98 2.46 -3.58
N ALA A 70 7.62 1.51 -4.25
CA ALA A 70 7.94 0.21 -3.67
C ALA A 70 9.08 0.38 -2.65
N VAL A 71 8.84 0.01 -1.38
CA VAL A 71 9.79 0.22 -0.28
C VAL A 71 10.47 -1.06 0.17
N GLU A 72 9.85 -2.22 -0.06
CA GLU A 72 10.43 -3.51 0.26
C GLU A 72 9.90 -4.63 -0.63
N HIS A 73 10.77 -5.59 -0.95
CA HIS A 73 10.43 -6.79 -1.68
C HIS A 73 10.70 -8.02 -0.81
N ILE A 74 9.62 -8.75 -0.54
CA ILE A 74 9.62 -10.01 0.20
C ILE A 74 9.70 -11.13 -0.82
N LYS A 75 10.87 -11.77 -0.87
CA LYS A 75 11.10 -12.92 -1.74
C LYS A 75 10.22 -14.09 -1.29
N SER A 76 9.51 -14.70 -2.24
CA SER A 76 8.80 -15.95 -1.98
C SER A 76 9.79 -17.04 -1.57
N THR A 77 9.52 -17.67 -0.43
CA THR A 77 10.07 -19.00 -0.13
C THR A 77 9.22 -20.05 -0.83
N THR A 78 9.61 -21.33 -0.79
CA THR A 78 8.93 -22.46 -1.44
C THR A 78 7.47 -22.69 -0.98
N ARG A 79 6.97 -21.96 0.03
CA ARG A 79 5.60 -22.09 0.55
C ARG A 79 4.84 -20.75 0.47
N ILE A 80 3.74 -20.71 -0.29
CA ILE A 80 2.92 -19.50 -0.52
C ILE A 80 2.34 -18.90 0.78
N GLY A 81 1.97 -19.72 1.76
CA GLY A 81 1.42 -19.25 3.04
C GLY A 81 2.41 -18.43 3.86
N ASP A 82 3.71 -18.74 3.76
CA ASP A 82 4.78 -18.01 4.44
C ASP A 82 4.94 -16.59 3.87
N LEU A 83 4.74 -16.41 2.57
CA LEU A 83 4.83 -15.10 1.92
C LEU A 83 3.75 -14.14 2.42
N ASP A 84 2.50 -14.58 2.57
CA ASP A 84 1.42 -13.67 3.00
C ASP A 84 1.60 -13.20 4.44
N ASN A 85 1.94 -14.13 5.34
CA ASN A 85 2.17 -13.81 6.74
C ASN A 85 3.34 -12.82 6.87
N LYS A 86 4.43 -13.03 6.12
CA LYS A 86 5.54 -12.07 6.07
C LYS A 86 5.12 -10.71 5.52
N LEU A 87 4.35 -10.68 4.44
CA LEU A 87 3.86 -9.41 3.89
C LEU A 87 2.95 -8.70 4.89
N LEU A 88 2.06 -9.41 5.59
CA LEU A 88 1.19 -8.86 6.64
C LEU A 88 2.00 -8.27 7.80
N GLN A 89 3.00 -9.00 8.30
CA GLN A 89 3.89 -8.52 9.37
C GLN A 89 4.67 -7.28 8.93
N ARG A 90 5.27 -7.31 7.74
CA ARG A 90 6.04 -6.19 7.22
C ARG A 90 5.18 -4.97 6.91
N GLU A 91 3.99 -5.16 6.34
CA GLU A 91 3.00 -4.09 6.17
C GLU A 91 2.67 -3.44 7.52
N ALA A 92 2.45 -4.25 8.57
CA ALA A 92 2.12 -3.74 9.88
C ALA A 92 3.28 -2.92 10.50
N GLU A 93 4.52 -3.40 10.39
CA GLU A 93 5.72 -2.66 10.82
C GLU A 93 5.88 -1.34 10.07
N TRP A 94 5.70 -1.32 8.74
CA TRP A 94 5.77 -0.10 7.93
C TRP A 94 4.68 0.92 8.28
N ILE A 95 3.44 0.48 8.51
CA ILE A 95 2.35 1.36 8.96
C ILE A 95 2.70 2.01 10.30
N TYR A 96 3.28 1.23 11.24
CA TYR A 96 3.72 1.73 12.53
C TYR A 96 4.86 2.75 12.39
N TRP A 97 5.94 2.40 11.67
CA TRP A 97 7.11 3.26 11.53
C TRP A 97 6.84 4.55 10.76
N LEU A 98 5.96 4.52 9.76
CA LEU A 98 5.61 5.69 8.97
C LEU A 98 4.41 6.48 9.53
N ASN A 99 3.82 6.03 10.65
CA ASN A 99 2.65 6.62 11.29
C ASN A 99 1.49 6.89 10.29
N THR A 100 1.19 5.89 9.44
CA THR A 100 0.20 6.06 8.36
C THR A 100 -1.23 5.73 8.78
N LYS A 101 -1.49 5.48 10.07
CA LYS A 101 -2.86 5.28 10.57
C LYS A 101 -3.65 6.57 10.55
N VAL A 102 -4.96 6.46 10.32
CA VAL A 102 -5.90 7.56 10.58
C VAL A 102 -5.78 8.00 12.05
N PRO A 103 -5.73 9.32 12.36
CA PRO A 103 -5.94 10.45 11.45
C PRO A 103 -4.68 10.96 10.73
N SER A 104 -3.49 10.54 11.14
CA SER A 104 -2.21 11.03 10.60
C SER A 104 -1.98 10.63 9.14
N GLY A 105 -2.38 9.41 8.77
CA GLY A 105 -2.35 8.89 7.40
C GLY A 105 -3.68 8.28 6.96
N LEU A 106 -3.62 7.30 6.08
CA LEU A 106 -4.76 6.71 5.36
C LEU A 106 -4.99 5.22 5.67
N ASN A 107 -4.19 4.56 6.50
CA ASN A 107 -4.47 3.18 6.88
C ASN A 107 -5.59 3.13 7.94
N GLU A 108 -6.72 2.54 7.58
CA GLU A 108 -7.84 2.21 8.47
C GLU A 108 -7.75 0.76 8.98
N GLY A 109 -8.33 0.47 10.14
CA GLY A 109 -8.52 -0.92 10.59
C GLY A 109 -7.25 -1.73 10.90
N PHE A 110 -6.14 -1.07 11.20
CA PHE A 110 -4.87 -1.73 11.49
C PHE A 110 -4.91 -2.64 12.73
N THR A 111 -4.35 -3.85 12.62
CA THR A 111 -4.09 -4.75 13.76
C THR A 111 -2.68 -5.35 13.69
N PHE A 112 -2.14 -5.77 14.85
CA PHE A 112 -0.93 -6.58 14.95
C PHE A 112 -1.24 -8.10 15.01
N SER A 113 -2.44 -8.51 14.61
CA SER A 113 -2.84 -9.92 14.57
C SER A 113 -1.87 -10.84 13.81
N PRO A 114 -1.16 -10.40 12.76
CA PRO A 114 -0.16 -11.24 12.08
C PRO A 114 1.05 -11.67 12.93
N PHE A 115 1.22 -11.14 14.14
CA PHE A 115 2.29 -11.50 15.08
C PHE A 115 1.83 -12.45 16.20
N LEU A 116 0.55 -12.83 16.23
CA LEU A 116 -0.05 -13.75 17.19
C LEU A 116 -0.18 -15.15 16.57
#